data_AF-V7EY95-F1
#
_entry.id   AF-V7EY95-F1
#
_cell.length_a   1.000
_cell.length_b   1.000
_cell.length_c   1.000
_cell.angle_alpha   90.00
_cell.angle_beta   90.00
_cell.angle_gamma   90.00
#
_symmetry.space_group_name_H-M   'P 1'
#
loop_
_entity.id
_entity.type
_entity.pdbx_description
1 polymer ?
#
loop_
_entity_poly.entity_id
_entity_poly.type
_entity_poly.pdbx_seq_one_letter_code
_entity_poly.pdbx_strand_id
1 'polypeptide(L)'
;MSDDELAEFAFMRDGRWSSHTKALLRRFKTSRLSLNRGWAATWYGWACPCCNRTKPQFARLNSAGVLLCELEVHHDHLADRAGRLFEELNPLTDDKEFAVQRSKAKSAMLQFVERFDRTPVCIDCNLADNRAKALIGEEVDRHFTFSPREIATFIVVTDNHVHGIDVDKAHEIWTQVKPDFEDRLDFAERMGKRFANGKNRRESAPSRVNFWMDEPSVVWEQFCRATPGLGNSVGWRVIERSVSRDAVGKSAKRKDSAPGRPPTDAEYAGIEVQNRGQKHWPKVGEDWTCGCCKRTKRQICRKSRNSGEWTAKIHVLYDWIVEEDPTALYWRGAETIAHMVIGNHIPVLVCQDCRHVQAEVCKLTGLSSWSLTIQDTNAAISSVAPHQMHEADYELAKETAANNRELVAAVEEYHEHEREARARLGRAKWLTRLHRCSFDEVCDTLAYEYAEPRGIDLDEGQAYLTWLLAEAQRFERLRALE
;
A
#
# COMPACT_ATOMS: atom_id res chain seq x y z
N MET A 1 -10.03 -23.40 2.95
CA MET A 1 -8.67 -23.91 2.78
C MET A 1 -7.89 -23.77 4.08
N SER A 2 -7.66 -24.89 4.74
CA SER A 2 -6.73 -25.06 5.86
C SER A 2 -5.29 -24.70 5.45
N ASP A 3 -4.39 -24.59 6.43
CA ASP A 3 -2.98 -24.29 6.15
C ASP A 3 -2.27 -25.43 5.40
N ASP A 4 -2.72 -26.68 5.56
CA ASP A 4 -2.15 -27.84 4.87
C ASP A 4 -2.61 -27.90 3.41
N GLU A 5 -3.89 -27.65 3.14
CA GLU A 5 -4.40 -27.51 1.77
C GLU A 5 -3.75 -26.31 1.05
N LEU A 6 -3.48 -25.21 1.79
CA LEU A 6 -2.77 -24.06 1.23
C LEU A 6 -1.31 -24.39 0.93
N ALA A 7 -0.68 -25.23 1.75
CA ALA A 7 0.67 -25.70 1.51
C ALA A 7 0.79 -26.55 0.24
N GLU A 8 -0.22 -27.36 -0.05
CA GLU A 8 -0.29 -28.14 -1.28
C GLU A 8 -0.60 -27.25 -2.49
N PHE A 9 -1.60 -26.37 -2.38
CA PHE A 9 -2.00 -25.46 -3.45
C PHE A 9 -0.88 -24.50 -3.85
N ALA A 10 -0.19 -23.93 -2.87
CA ALA A 10 0.90 -22.98 -3.09
C ALA A 10 2.28 -23.62 -2.81
N PHE A 11 2.49 -24.88 -3.19
CA PHE A 11 3.71 -25.65 -2.87
C PHE A 11 5.04 -24.98 -3.26
N MET A 12 5.02 -24.10 -4.27
CA MET A 12 6.19 -23.32 -4.68
C MET A 12 6.43 -22.08 -3.81
N ARG A 13 5.55 -21.70 -2.89
CA ARG A 13 5.68 -20.51 -2.05
C ARG A 13 6.06 -20.90 -0.63
N ASP A 14 6.55 -19.93 0.14
CA ASP A 14 7.09 -20.19 1.47
C ASP A 14 6.49 -19.25 2.51
N GLY A 15 5.24 -19.50 2.89
CA GLY A 15 4.56 -18.74 3.95
C GLY A 15 4.72 -19.36 5.34
N ARG A 16 4.14 -18.71 6.36
CA ARG A 16 4.06 -19.23 7.75
C ARG A 16 3.45 -20.64 7.86
N TRP A 17 2.60 -21.02 6.91
CA TRP A 17 1.92 -22.31 6.82
C TRP A 17 2.84 -23.41 6.26
N SER A 18 3.95 -23.05 5.60
CA SER A 18 4.80 -23.99 4.88
C SER A 18 5.54 -24.94 5.83
N SER A 19 5.79 -26.17 5.38
CA SER A 19 6.61 -27.14 6.11
C SER A 19 8.03 -26.63 6.35
N HIS A 20 8.55 -25.86 5.40
CA HIS A 20 9.87 -25.25 5.44
C HIS A 20 10.00 -24.21 6.56
N THR A 21 9.07 -23.25 6.63
CA THR A 21 9.06 -22.24 7.70
C THR A 21 8.81 -22.87 9.07
N LYS A 22 7.89 -23.85 9.16
CA LYS A 22 7.67 -24.65 10.39
C LYS A 22 8.95 -25.37 10.83
N ALA A 23 9.76 -25.88 9.90
CA ALA A 23 11.04 -26.52 10.21
C ALA A 23 12.09 -25.52 10.72
N LEU A 24 12.14 -24.30 10.18
CA LEU A 24 13.03 -23.24 10.67
C LEU A 24 12.67 -22.85 12.11
N LEU A 25 11.39 -22.66 12.43
CA LEU A 25 10.95 -22.36 13.80
C LEU A 25 11.42 -23.44 14.80
N ARG A 26 11.29 -24.73 14.45
CA ARG A 26 11.83 -25.84 15.25
C ARG A 26 13.36 -25.78 15.37
N ARG A 27 14.08 -25.58 14.27
CA ARG A 27 15.55 -25.49 14.23
C ARG A 27 16.08 -24.38 15.14
N PHE A 28 15.44 -23.22 15.13
CA PHE A 28 15.82 -22.05 15.94
C PHE A 28 15.16 -22.00 17.33
N LYS A 29 14.38 -23.04 17.70
CA LYS A 29 13.73 -23.18 19.01
C LYS A 29 12.93 -21.94 19.42
N THR A 30 12.17 -21.37 18.49
CA THR A 30 11.30 -20.22 18.74
C THR A 30 9.93 -20.44 18.11
N SER A 31 8.90 -19.87 18.73
CA SER A 31 7.56 -19.77 18.15
C SER A 31 7.31 -18.41 17.50
N ARG A 32 8.25 -17.45 17.64
CA ARG A 32 8.10 -16.08 17.14
C ARG A 32 8.70 -15.93 15.75
N LEU A 33 7.92 -15.37 14.82
CA LEU A 33 8.26 -15.26 13.41
C LEU A 33 8.04 -13.84 12.88
N SER A 34 9.04 -13.29 12.19
CA SER A 34 8.90 -12.16 11.27
C SER A 34 9.15 -12.68 9.86
N LEU A 35 8.09 -12.79 9.05
CA LEU A 35 8.13 -13.28 7.69
C LEU A 35 7.42 -12.28 6.78
N ASN A 36 8.17 -11.66 5.87
CA ASN A 36 7.63 -10.57 5.03
C ASN A 36 7.10 -11.06 3.68
N ARG A 37 6.47 -10.16 2.93
CA ARG A 37 5.85 -10.48 1.63
C ARG A 37 6.87 -10.98 0.60
N GLY A 38 8.10 -10.46 0.63
CA GLY A 38 9.16 -10.92 -0.27
C GLY A 38 9.52 -12.38 -0.02
N TRP A 39 9.66 -12.78 1.24
CA TRP A 39 9.89 -14.19 1.58
C TRP A 39 8.72 -15.08 1.16
N ALA A 40 7.48 -14.69 1.48
CA ALA A 40 6.28 -15.45 1.13
C ALA A 40 6.08 -15.60 -0.39
N ALA A 41 6.32 -14.52 -1.14
CA ALA A 41 6.09 -14.48 -2.58
C ALA A 41 7.20 -15.18 -3.37
N THR A 42 8.39 -15.37 -2.83
CA THR A 42 9.50 -16.04 -3.53
C THR A 42 9.45 -17.55 -3.38
N TRP A 43 10.05 -18.25 -4.33
CA TRP A 43 10.17 -19.70 -4.29
C TRP A 43 10.86 -20.18 -3.00
N TYR A 44 10.49 -21.33 -2.44
CA TYR A 44 11.17 -21.89 -1.26
C TYR A 44 12.66 -22.17 -1.55
N GLY A 45 13.01 -22.50 -2.80
CA GLY A 45 14.38 -22.74 -3.26
C GLY A 45 15.16 -21.48 -3.63
N TRP A 46 14.61 -20.30 -3.39
CA TRP A 46 15.26 -19.03 -3.72
C TRP A 46 16.59 -18.87 -2.95
N ALA A 47 17.61 -18.40 -3.67
CA ALA A 47 18.91 -18.02 -3.14
C ALA A 47 19.19 -16.55 -3.42
N CYS A 48 19.88 -15.89 -2.51
CA CYS A 48 20.17 -14.47 -2.65
C CYS A 48 21.16 -14.21 -3.80
N PRO A 49 20.85 -13.33 -4.76
CA PRO A 49 21.75 -13.06 -5.88
C PRO A 49 23.04 -12.34 -5.47
N CYS A 50 23.13 -11.80 -4.24
CA CYS A 50 24.36 -11.19 -3.72
C CYS A 50 25.23 -12.21 -2.96
N CYS A 51 24.69 -12.85 -1.92
CA CYS A 51 25.47 -13.71 -1.03
C CYS A 51 25.33 -15.21 -1.30
N ASN A 52 24.50 -15.61 -2.26
CA ASN A 52 24.17 -17.00 -2.62
C ASN A 52 23.58 -17.87 -1.49
N ARG A 53 23.33 -17.30 -0.30
CA ARG A 53 22.65 -18.00 0.80
C ARG A 53 21.22 -18.32 0.40
N THR A 54 20.82 -19.56 0.64
CA THR A 54 19.43 -20.01 0.57
C THR A 54 18.64 -19.52 1.78
N LYS A 55 17.30 -19.57 1.71
CA LYS A 55 16.40 -19.22 2.82
C LYS A 55 16.83 -19.79 4.19
N PRO A 56 17.12 -21.10 4.35
CA PRO A 56 17.63 -21.65 5.62
C PRO A 56 18.93 -21.05 6.13
N GLN A 57 19.76 -20.52 5.24
CA GLN A 57 21.11 -20.03 5.54
C GLN A 57 21.13 -18.57 5.94
N PHE A 58 20.11 -17.77 5.64
CA PHE A 58 20.03 -16.39 6.15
C PHE A 58 18.88 -16.15 7.12
N ALA A 59 17.99 -17.13 7.31
CA ALA A 59 17.07 -17.12 8.45
C ALA A 59 17.85 -17.03 9.77
N ARG A 60 17.51 -16.11 10.66
CA ARG A 60 18.24 -15.93 11.92
C ARG A 60 17.40 -15.32 13.02
N LEU A 61 17.79 -15.52 14.27
CA LEU A 61 17.15 -14.83 15.40
C LEU A 61 17.62 -13.37 15.46
N ASN A 62 16.70 -12.47 15.80
CA ASN A 62 17.06 -11.14 16.29
C ASN A 62 17.34 -11.17 17.80
N SER A 63 17.77 -10.04 18.36
CA SER A 63 18.05 -9.90 19.80
C SER A 63 16.84 -10.14 20.71
N ALA A 64 15.62 -10.09 20.17
CA ALA A 64 14.38 -10.38 20.88
C ALA A 64 13.91 -11.85 20.73
N GLY A 65 14.73 -12.73 20.13
CA GLY A 65 14.41 -14.14 19.93
C GLY A 65 13.36 -14.40 18.84
N VAL A 66 13.11 -13.44 17.95
CA VAL A 66 12.22 -13.60 16.79
C VAL A 66 13.02 -14.12 15.60
N LEU A 67 12.52 -15.17 14.95
CA LEU A 67 13.08 -15.66 13.69
C LEU A 67 12.77 -14.67 12.56
N LEU A 68 13.81 -14.12 11.95
CA LEU A 68 13.72 -13.25 10.78
C LEU A 68 13.80 -14.07 9.50
N CYS A 69 12.74 -13.97 8.71
CA CYS A 69 12.54 -14.57 7.40
C CYS A 69 12.14 -13.46 6.41
N GLU A 70 13.09 -12.58 6.09
CA GLU A 70 12.80 -11.32 5.38
C GLU A 70 13.64 -11.19 4.11
N LEU A 71 12.97 -10.85 3.01
CA LEU A 71 13.57 -10.45 1.74
C LEU A 71 13.17 -9.02 1.42
N GLU A 72 14.16 -8.19 1.09
CA GLU A 72 13.94 -6.80 0.73
C GLU A 72 14.13 -6.61 -0.77
N VAL A 73 13.33 -5.72 -1.36
CA VAL A 73 13.55 -5.31 -2.75
C VAL A 73 14.59 -4.21 -2.73
N HIS A 74 15.82 -4.58 -3.07
CA HIS A 74 16.92 -3.63 -3.19
C HIS A 74 16.75 -2.82 -4.47
N HIS A 75 16.76 -1.50 -4.37
CA HIS A 75 16.57 -0.59 -5.50
C HIS A 75 17.59 0.55 -5.48
N ASP A 76 17.81 1.15 -6.63
CA ASP A 76 18.78 2.22 -6.78
C ASP A 76 18.20 3.58 -6.33
N HIS A 77 18.71 4.12 -5.22
CA HIS A 77 18.31 5.45 -4.74
C HIS A 77 18.71 6.61 -5.67
N LEU A 78 19.59 6.37 -6.65
CA LEU A 78 19.88 7.34 -7.70
C LEU A 78 18.63 7.62 -8.53
N ALA A 79 17.83 6.59 -8.82
CA ALA A 79 16.57 6.72 -9.53
C ALA A 79 15.57 7.60 -8.77
N ASP A 80 15.52 7.46 -7.44
CA ASP A 80 14.69 8.31 -6.58
C ASP A 80 15.10 9.79 -6.68
N ARG A 81 16.42 10.07 -6.68
CA ARG A 81 16.95 11.43 -6.83
C ARG A 81 16.69 12.01 -8.21
N ALA A 82 17.00 11.27 -9.28
CA ALA A 82 16.76 11.68 -10.66
C ALA A 82 15.27 11.89 -10.94
N GLY A 83 14.42 11.02 -10.40
CA GLY A 83 12.98 11.13 -10.46
C GLY A 83 12.50 12.45 -9.84
N ARG A 84 12.94 12.78 -8.63
CA ARG A 84 12.60 14.07 -7.98
C ARG A 84 13.09 15.27 -8.80
N LEU A 85 14.33 15.24 -9.26
CA LEU A 85 14.90 16.31 -10.09
C LEU A 85 14.08 16.56 -11.36
N PHE A 86 13.68 15.49 -12.05
CA PHE A 86 12.83 15.61 -13.24
C PHE A 86 11.48 16.25 -12.93
N GLU A 87 10.89 15.91 -11.78
CA GLU A 87 9.60 16.46 -11.34
C GLU A 87 9.70 17.92 -10.89
N GLU A 88 10.80 18.32 -10.25
CA GLU A 88 11.11 19.70 -9.87
C GLU A 88 11.24 20.60 -11.11
N LEU A 89 11.92 20.11 -12.16
CA LEU A 89 12.08 20.83 -13.43
C LEU A 89 10.79 20.85 -14.28
N ASN A 90 9.86 19.92 -14.02
CA ASN A 90 8.63 19.73 -14.80
C ASN A 90 7.43 19.58 -13.87
N PRO A 91 7.00 20.66 -13.19
CA PRO A 91 5.86 20.62 -12.28
C PRO A 91 4.57 20.25 -13.02
N LEU A 92 3.67 19.54 -12.33
CA LEU A 92 2.36 19.19 -12.90
C LEU A 92 1.54 20.45 -13.16
N THR A 93 0.75 20.39 -14.23
CA THR A 93 -0.25 21.39 -14.62
C THR A 93 -1.60 20.69 -14.79
N ASP A 94 -2.67 21.46 -15.03
CA ASP A 94 -4.01 20.90 -15.29
C ASP A 94 -4.11 20.22 -16.67
N ASP A 95 -3.07 20.30 -17.50
CA ASP A 95 -2.99 19.61 -18.78
C ASP A 95 -2.75 18.11 -18.59
N LYS A 96 -3.82 17.34 -18.81
CA LYS A 96 -3.82 15.88 -18.73
C LYS A 96 -2.87 15.23 -19.73
N GLU A 97 -2.73 15.80 -20.93
CA GLU A 97 -1.81 15.25 -21.92
C GLU A 97 -0.38 15.45 -21.46
N PHE A 98 -0.03 16.65 -21.02
CA PHE A 98 1.27 16.93 -20.42
C PHE A 98 1.58 15.99 -19.24
N ALA A 99 0.63 15.76 -18.35
CA ALA A 99 0.80 14.84 -17.21
C ALA A 99 1.15 13.41 -17.66
N VAL A 100 0.49 12.91 -18.71
CA VAL A 100 0.77 11.58 -19.30
C VAL A 100 2.15 11.56 -19.96
N GLN A 101 2.48 12.58 -20.75
CA GLN A 101 3.78 12.70 -21.42
C GLN A 101 4.92 12.75 -20.40
N ARG A 102 4.76 13.56 -19.35
CA ARG A 102 5.70 13.71 -18.23
C ARG A 102 5.95 12.38 -17.54
N SER A 103 4.88 11.65 -17.20
CA SER A 103 4.99 10.34 -16.53
C SER A 103 5.75 9.32 -17.37
N LYS A 104 5.48 9.28 -18.69
CA LYS A 104 6.16 8.36 -19.62
C LYS A 104 7.63 8.74 -19.80
N ALA A 105 7.91 10.04 -19.98
CA ALA A 105 9.28 10.54 -20.14
C ALA A 105 10.12 10.27 -18.88
N LYS A 106 9.58 10.54 -17.69
CA LYS A 106 10.22 10.19 -16.42
C LYS A 106 10.55 8.70 -16.36
N SER A 107 9.56 7.84 -16.62
CA SER A 107 9.76 6.38 -16.54
C SER A 107 10.81 5.88 -17.53
N ALA A 108 10.82 6.40 -18.75
CA ALA A 108 11.82 6.06 -19.77
C ALA A 108 13.22 6.57 -19.39
N MET A 109 13.33 7.81 -18.88
CA MET A 109 14.60 8.38 -18.43
C MET A 109 15.21 7.56 -17.29
N LEU A 110 14.41 7.12 -16.32
CA LEU A 110 14.90 6.36 -15.17
C LEU A 110 15.58 5.05 -15.59
N GLN A 111 15.12 4.39 -16.65
CA GLN A 111 15.78 3.18 -17.18
C GLN A 111 17.21 3.42 -17.69
N PHE A 112 17.54 4.65 -18.09
CA PHE A 112 18.91 5.02 -18.49
C PHE A 112 19.75 5.54 -17.31
N VAL A 113 19.10 5.94 -16.22
CA VAL A 113 19.77 6.48 -15.03
C VAL A 113 20.10 5.37 -14.03
N GLU A 114 19.21 4.40 -13.86
CA GLU A 114 19.38 3.28 -12.93
C GLU A 114 20.66 2.48 -13.24
N ARG A 115 21.46 2.22 -12.20
CA ARG A 115 22.69 1.41 -12.32
C ARG A 115 22.39 -0.09 -12.32
N PHE A 116 21.27 -0.49 -11.71
CA PHE A 116 20.82 -1.87 -11.60
C PHE A 116 19.30 -1.96 -11.39
N ASP A 117 18.72 -3.08 -11.82
CA ASP A 117 17.30 -3.37 -11.64
C ASP A 117 16.92 -3.63 -10.19
N ARG A 118 15.67 -3.32 -9.85
CA ARG A 118 15.07 -3.70 -8.56
C ARG A 118 15.19 -5.21 -8.34
N THR A 119 15.96 -5.59 -7.34
CA THR A 119 16.36 -6.98 -7.13
C THR A 119 16.01 -7.42 -5.71
N PRO A 120 15.22 -8.49 -5.53
CA PRO A 120 15.05 -9.09 -4.22
C PRO A 120 16.40 -9.56 -3.67
N VAL A 121 16.73 -9.19 -2.43
CA VAL A 121 17.93 -9.62 -1.71
C VAL A 121 17.57 -10.04 -0.29
N CYS A 122 18.44 -10.82 0.36
CA CYS A 122 18.21 -11.15 1.77
C CYS A 122 18.38 -9.89 2.64
N ILE A 123 17.69 -9.87 3.79
CA ILE A 123 17.73 -8.74 4.73
C ILE A 123 19.16 -8.31 5.09
N ASP A 124 20.10 -9.26 5.21
CA ASP A 124 21.48 -8.94 5.58
C ASP A 124 22.26 -8.26 4.45
N CYS A 125 22.00 -8.61 3.18
CA CYS A 125 22.60 -7.90 2.04
C CYS A 125 22.04 -6.49 1.93
N ASN A 126 20.73 -6.32 2.16
CA ASN A 126 20.11 -4.99 2.22
C ASN A 126 20.70 -4.12 3.34
N LEU A 127 20.98 -4.72 4.50
CA LEU A 127 21.65 -4.03 5.61
C LEU A 127 23.13 -3.71 5.30
N ALA A 128 23.80 -4.53 4.51
CA ALA A 128 25.22 -4.35 4.18
C ALA A 128 25.47 -3.06 3.40
N ASP A 129 24.58 -2.67 2.49
CA ASP A 129 24.67 -1.41 1.73
C ASP A 129 24.73 -0.19 2.67
N ASN A 130 23.73 -0.03 3.55
CA ASN A 130 23.69 1.08 4.50
C ASN A 130 24.86 1.07 5.49
N ARG A 131 25.28 -0.12 5.95
CA ARG A 131 26.43 -0.25 6.87
C ARG A 131 27.74 0.13 6.20
N ALA A 132 27.97 -0.28 4.96
CA ALA A 132 29.16 0.09 4.19
C ALA A 132 29.26 1.61 4.01
N LYS A 133 28.17 2.27 3.59
CA LYS A 133 28.11 3.73 3.47
C LYS A 133 28.42 4.45 4.79
N ALA A 134 27.84 3.96 5.90
CA ALA A 134 28.08 4.53 7.21
C ALA A 134 29.54 4.37 7.70
N LEU A 135 30.20 3.27 7.32
CA LEU A 135 31.60 3.02 7.66
C LEU A 135 32.57 3.84 6.80
N ILE A 136 32.23 4.08 5.54
CA ILE A 136 32.99 4.95 4.64
C ILE A 136 32.87 6.42 5.07
N GLY A 137 31.66 6.89 5.38
CA GLY A 137 31.42 8.24 5.89
C GLY A 137 30.84 9.22 4.85
N GLU A 138 31.07 10.51 5.07
CA GLU A 138 30.39 11.61 4.35
C GLU A 138 30.79 11.75 2.86
N GLU A 139 31.84 11.06 2.43
CA GLU A 139 32.27 11.08 1.02
C GLU A 139 31.31 10.34 0.07
N VAL A 140 30.44 9.46 0.60
CA VAL A 140 29.44 8.73 -0.18
C VAL A 140 28.15 9.54 -0.26
N ASP A 141 27.66 9.78 -1.47
CA ASP A 141 26.38 10.47 -1.65
C ASP A 141 25.24 9.66 -1.01
N ARG A 142 24.36 10.34 -0.26
CA ARG A 142 23.20 9.70 0.41
C ARG A 142 22.23 9.01 -0.54
N HIS A 143 22.25 9.34 -1.84
CA HIS A 143 21.45 8.75 -2.89
C HIS A 143 22.20 7.69 -3.70
N PHE A 144 23.49 7.47 -3.42
CA PHE A 144 24.21 6.33 -3.98
C PHE A 144 23.67 5.03 -3.40
N THR A 145 23.74 3.93 -4.15
CA THR A 145 23.43 2.57 -3.69
C THR A 145 24.37 1.58 -4.36
N PHE A 146 24.96 0.67 -3.58
CA PHE A 146 25.74 -0.44 -4.12
C PHE A 146 24.81 -1.43 -4.81
N SER A 147 25.13 -1.84 -6.03
CA SER A 147 24.39 -2.88 -6.75
C SER A 147 24.55 -4.24 -6.05
N PRO A 148 23.64 -5.21 -6.30
CA PRO A 148 23.78 -6.57 -5.78
C PRO A 148 25.16 -7.20 -6.01
N ARG A 149 25.74 -6.97 -7.20
CA ARG A 149 27.08 -7.47 -7.57
C ARG A 149 28.18 -6.77 -6.78
N GLU A 150 28.07 -5.47 -6.55
CA GLU A 150 29.03 -4.72 -5.73
C GLU A 150 28.96 -5.17 -4.27
N ILE A 151 27.75 -5.31 -3.71
CA ILE A 151 27.56 -5.85 -2.35
C ILE A 151 28.25 -7.21 -2.20
N ALA A 152 28.12 -8.10 -3.18
CA ALA A 152 28.75 -9.42 -3.15
C ALA A 152 30.28 -9.40 -3.00
N THR A 153 30.95 -8.31 -3.40
CA THR A 153 32.41 -8.22 -3.36
C THR A 153 32.97 -7.81 -1.99
N PHE A 154 32.23 -7.01 -1.22
CA PHE A 154 32.69 -6.47 0.07
C PHE A 154 32.04 -7.15 1.29
N ILE A 155 31.05 -8.01 1.10
CA ILE A 155 30.46 -8.74 2.24
C ILE A 155 31.29 -9.97 2.61
N VAL A 156 31.37 -10.23 3.91
CA VAL A 156 31.84 -11.50 4.46
C VAL A 156 30.61 -12.33 4.86
N VAL A 157 30.41 -13.45 4.17
CA VAL A 157 29.21 -14.28 4.29
C VAL A 157 29.38 -15.31 5.40
N THR A 158 28.43 -15.32 6.33
CA THR A 158 28.32 -16.35 7.38
C THR A 158 26.87 -16.79 7.49
N ASP A 159 26.63 -18.10 7.53
CA ASP A 159 25.28 -18.64 7.66
C ASP A 159 24.65 -18.20 8.98
N ASN A 160 23.39 -17.81 8.92
CA ASN A 160 22.51 -17.41 10.02
C ASN A 160 23.01 -16.19 10.82
N HIS A 161 23.93 -15.41 10.25
CA HIS A 161 24.48 -14.19 10.83
C HIS A 161 24.43 -13.03 9.84
N VAL A 162 24.49 -11.81 10.38
CA VAL A 162 24.63 -10.59 9.58
C VAL A 162 26.01 -10.59 8.92
N HIS A 163 26.10 -10.10 7.69
CA HIS A 163 27.36 -9.99 6.97
C HIS A 163 28.39 -9.10 7.70
N GLY A 164 29.65 -9.53 7.66
CA GLY A 164 30.79 -8.64 7.85
C GLY A 164 30.97 -7.72 6.64
N ILE A 165 31.66 -6.60 6.81
CA ILE A 165 31.91 -5.61 5.75
C ILE A 165 33.43 -5.42 5.62
N ASP A 166 33.93 -5.64 4.41
CA ASP A 166 35.27 -5.25 3.97
C ASP A 166 35.21 -3.78 3.53
N VAL A 167 35.57 -2.87 4.44
CA VAL A 167 35.39 -1.42 4.26
C VAL A 167 36.28 -0.90 3.13
N ASP A 168 37.51 -1.42 3.01
CA ASP A 168 38.47 -0.99 1.99
C ASP A 168 37.95 -1.31 0.59
N LYS A 169 37.38 -2.50 0.38
CA LYS A 169 36.72 -2.83 -0.90
C LYS A 169 35.50 -1.99 -1.19
N ALA A 170 34.66 -1.74 -0.18
CA ALA A 170 33.49 -0.90 -0.36
C ALA A 170 33.88 0.54 -0.76
N HIS A 171 34.96 1.07 -0.16
CA HIS A 171 35.56 2.37 -0.49
C HIS A 171 36.12 2.40 -1.91
N GLU A 172 36.87 1.38 -2.31
CA GLU A 172 37.42 1.23 -3.65
C GLU A 172 36.31 1.26 -4.72
N ILE A 173 35.23 0.51 -4.50
CA ILE A 173 34.07 0.47 -5.41
C ILE A 173 33.42 1.85 -5.52
N TRP A 174 33.19 2.52 -4.40
CA TRP A 174 32.61 3.87 -4.41
C TRP A 174 33.50 4.82 -5.24
N THR A 175 34.80 4.82 -4.98
CA THR A 175 35.77 5.66 -5.69
C THR A 175 35.75 5.38 -7.19
N GLN A 176 35.65 4.12 -7.60
CA GLN A 176 35.58 3.73 -9.01
C GLN A 176 34.26 4.16 -9.67
N VAL A 177 33.14 4.04 -8.96
CA VAL A 177 31.79 4.24 -9.52
C VAL A 177 31.33 5.69 -9.49
N LYS A 178 31.88 6.50 -8.58
CA LYS A 178 31.47 7.90 -8.38
C LYS A 178 31.37 8.71 -9.69
N PRO A 179 32.31 8.62 -10.67
CA PRO A 179 32.17 9.35 -11.92
C PRO A 179 30.93 8.95 -12.76
N ASP A 180 30.58 7.64 -12.81
CA ASP A 180 29.37 7.15 -13.51
C ASP A 180 28.10 7.60 -12.79
N PHE A 181 28.10 7.59 -11.44
CA PHE A 181 26.99 8.12 -10.65
C PHE A 181 26.74 9.61 -10.93
N GLU A 182 27.80 10.42 -10.98
CA GLU A 182 27.72 11.85 -11.28
C GLU A 182 27.25 12.13 -12.71
N ASP A 183 27.75 11.38 -13.71
CA ASP A 183 27.32 11.52 -15.11
C ASP A 183 25.83 11.18 -15.30
N ARG A 184 25.33 10.15 -14.62
CA ARG A 184 23.90 9.77 -14.67
C ARG A 184 22.99 10.83 -14.05
N LEU A 185 23.43 11.52 -13.00
CA LEU A 185 22.71 12.66 -12.44
C LEU A 185 22.66 13.84 -13.42
N ASP A 186 23.80 14.17 -14.05
CA ASP A 186 23.88 15.21 -15.06
C ASP A 186 23.00 14.87 -16.28
N PHE A 187 22.98 13.61 -16.73
CA PHE A 187 22.08 13.13 -17.76
C PHE A 187 20.60 13.35 -17.38
N ALA A 188 20.20 13.00 -16.15
CA ALA A 188 18.84 13.20 -15.67
C ALA A 188 18.45 14.69 -15.68
N GLU A 189 19.36 15.58 -15.27
CA GLU A 189 19.16 17.03 -15.30
C GLU A 189 18.98 17.54 -16.74
N ARG A 190 19.87 17.14 -17.66
CA ARG A 190 19.79 17.48 -19.08
C ARG A 190 18.48 17.01 -19.70
N MET A 191 18.05 15.79 -19.42
CA MET A 191 16.78 15.25 -19.91
C MET A 191 15.58 16.00 -19.34
N GLY A 192 15.60 16.34 -18.05
CA GLY A 192 14.59 17.18 -17.42
C GLY A 192 14.44 18.54 -18.09
N LYS A 193 15.56 19.24 -18.34
CA LYS A 193 15.60 20.53 -19.05
C LYS A 193 15.12 20.41 -20.50
N ARG A 194 15.49 19.34 -21.21
CA ARG A 194 15.04 19.10 -22.59
C ARG A 194 13.54 18.88 -22.68
N PHE A 195 12.97 18.10 -21.76
CA PHE A 195 11.54 17.87 -21.69
C PHE A 195 10.76 19.16 -21.38
N ALA A 196 11.26 19.97 -20.42
CA ALA A 196 10.71 21.29 -20.10
C ALA A 196 10.63 22.18 -21.35
N ASN A 197 11.71 22.18 -22.15
CA ASN A 197 11.83 22.91 -23.41
C ASN A 197 11.11 22.26 -24.61
N GLY A 198 10.29 21.22 -24.39
CA GLY A 198 9.48 20.58 -25.44
C GLY A 198 10.23 19.61 -26.36
N LYS A 199 11.56 19.45 -26.22
CA LYS A 199 12.41 18.70 -27.17
C LYS A 199 12.34 17.18 -27.05
N ASN A 200 11.56 16.66 -26.09
CA ASN A 200 11.37 15.23 -25.82
C ASN A 200 9.92 14.91 -25.38
N ARG A 201 8.96 15.75 -25.76
CA ARG A 201 7.53 15.46 -25.58
C ARG A 201 7.08 14.47 -26.66
N ARG A 202 6.32 13.45 -26.27
CA ARG A 202 5.84 12.41 -27.17
C ARG A 202 4.32 12.40 -27.19
N GLU A 203 3.73 12.63 -28.36
CA GLU A 203 2.29 12.49 -28.57
C GLU A 203 1.79 11.12 -28.10
N SER A 204 0.65 11.12 -27.41
CA SER A 204 0.06 9.91 -26.84
C SER A 204 -1.30 9.66 -27.47
N ALA A 205 -1.39 8.67 -28.36
CA ALA A 205 -2.68 8.20 -28.83
C ALA A 205 -3.45 7.48 -27.69
N PRO A 206 -4.77 7.71 -27.56
CA PRO A 206 -5.59 7.11 -26.51
C PRO A 206 -5.83 5.60 -26.66
N SER A 207 -5.49 5.03 -27.80
CA SER A 207 -5.71 3.62 -28.12
C SER A 207 -4.41 2.81 -27.98
N ARG A 208 -4.25 2.10 -26.86
CA ARG A 208 -3.39 0.91 -26.85
C ARG A 208 -4.22 -0.25 -27.38
N VAL A 209 -4.03 -0.59 -28.66
CA VAL A 209 -4.56 -1.85 -29.17
C VAL A 209 -3.75 -2.97 -28.53
N ASN A 210 -4.41 -3.82 -27.75
CA ASN A 210 -3.78 -4.98 -27.16
C ASN A 210 -3.71 -6.07 -28.24
N PHE A 211 -2.63 -6.07 -29.02
CA PHE A 211 -2.46 -6.98 -30.16
C PHE A 211 -2.17 -8.44 -29.76
N TRP A 212 -2.15 -8.74 -28.46
CA TRP A 212 -1.72 -10.04 -27.93
C TRP A 212 -2.79 -10.59 -26.99
N MET A 213 -3.29 -11.80 -27.29
CA MET A 213 -3.89 -12.66 -26.28
C MET A 213 -2.74 -13.37 -25.58
N ASP A 214 -2.37 -12.91 -24.39
CA ASP A 214 -1.40 -13.63 -23.57
C ASP A 214 -2.12 -14.68 -22.71
N GLU A 215 -1.49 -15.84 -22.51
CA GLU A 215 -2.05 -16.91 -21.68
C GLU A 215 -2.46 -16.42 -20.28
N PRO A 216 -1.71 -15.51 -19.62
CA PRO A 216 -2.15 -14.91 -18.36
C PRO A 216 -3.48 -14.17 -18.44
N SER A 217 -3.76 -13.37 -19.48
CA SER A 217 -5.06 -12.69 -19.59
C SER A 217 -6.20 -13.66 -19.83
N VAL A 218 -5.98 -14.72 -20.63
CA VAL A 218 -6.99 -15.76 -20.85
C VAL A 218 -7.28 -16.51 -19.56
N VAL A 219 -6.25 -16.99 -18.86
CA VAL A 219 -6.40 -17.68 -17.56
C VAL A 219 -7.05 -16.74 -16.54
N TRP A 220 -6.66 -15.47 -16.52
CA TRP A 220 -7.23 -14.46 -15.63
C TRP A 220 -8.71 -14.22 -15.90
N GLU A 221 -9.10 -14.14 -17.17
CA GLU A 221 -10.50 -13.97 -17.56
C GLU A 221 -11.33 -15.20 -17.17
N GLN A 222 -10.83 -16.41 -17.43
CA GLN A 222 -11.49 -17.65 -17.01
C GLN A 222 -11.62 -17.72 -15.49
N PHE A 223 -10.58 -17.33 -14.76
CA PHE A 223 -10.61 -17.22 -13.30
C PHE A 223 -11.70 -16.25 -12.85
N CYS A 224 -11.74 -15.03 -13.38
CA CYS A 224 -12.76 -14.02 -13.04
C CYS A 224 -14.19 -14.51 -13.32
N ARG A 225 -14.40 -15.29 -14.39
CA ARG A 225 -15.69 -15.90 -14.71
C ARG A 225 -16.07 -17.02 -13.73
N ALA A 226 -15.11 -17.86 -13.36
CA ALA A 226 -15.30 -18.96 -12.41
C ALA A 226 -15.44 -18.48 -10.96
N THR A 227 -14.90 -17.30 -10.65
CA THR A 227 -15.00 -16.67 -9.34
C THR A 227 -15.53 -15.23 -9.45
N PRO A 228 -16.83 -15.06 -9.79
CA PRO A 228 -17.45 -13.75 -9.82
C PRO A 228 -17.23 -13.05 -8.47
N GLY A 229 -16.89 -11.76 -8.51
CA GLY A 229 -16.70 -10.96 -7.29
C GLY A 229 -15.32 -11.00 -6.65
N LEU A 230 -14.62 -12.14 -6.74
CA LEU A 230 -13.33 -12.33 -6.07
C LEU A 230 -12.14 -11.62 -6.76
N GLY A 231 -12.22 -11.37 -8.07
CA GLY A 231 -11.27 -10.54 -8.83
C GLY A 231 -9.78 -10.71 -8.48
N ASN A 232 -9.00 -9.62 -8.54
CA ASN A 232 -7.54 -9.58 -8.34
C ASN A 232 -7.06 -9.88 -6.90
N SER A 233 -7.92 -10.42 -6.02
CA SER A 233 -7.66 -10.48 -4.57
C SER A 233 -7.02 -11.79 -4.09
N VAL A 234 -7.13 -12.89 -4.84
CA VAL A 234 -6.68 -14.21 -4.34
C VAL A 234 -5.20 -14.25 -4.01
N GLY A 235 -4.34 -13.74 -4.91
CA GLY A 235 -2.91 -13.66 -4.64
C GLY A 235 -2.58 -12.81 -3.41
N TRP A 236 -3.30 -11.70 -3.22
CA TRP A 236 -3.15 -10.85 -2.05
C TRP A 236 -3.58 -11.54 -0.75
N ARG A 237 -4.74 -12.21 -0.76
CA ARG A 237 -5.26 -12.97 0.39
C ARG A 237 -4.32 -14.11 0.78
N VAL A 238 -3.73 -14.81 -0.20
CA VAL A 238 -2.69 -15.82 0.05
C VAL A 238 -1.46 -15.18 0.69
N ILE A 239 -0.98 -14.03 0.18
CA ILE A 239 0.17 -13.32 0.76
C ILE A 239 -0.13 -12.87 2.19
N GLU A 240 -1.30 -12.30 2.47
CA GLU A 240 -1.70 -11.85 3.81
C GLU A 240 -1.74 -12.99 4.81
N ARG A 241 -2.28 -14.16 4.42
CA ARG A 241 -2.22 -15.38 5.23
C ARG A 241 -0.81 -15.96 5.39
N SER A 242 0.13 -15.57 4.52
CA SER A 242 1.49 -16.13 4.50
C SER A 242 2.47 -15.40 5.41
N VAL A 243 2.23 -14.13 5.75
CA VAL A 243 3.19 -13.29 6.50
C VAL A 243 3.06 -13.41 8.03
N SER A 244 4.10 -13.00 8.74
CA SER A 244 4.11 -12.81 10.21
C SER A 244 4.98 -11.61 10.58
N ARG A 245 4.71 -10.91 11.68
CA ARG A 245 5.38 -9.64 12.02
C ARG A 245 5.77 -9.49 13.49
N ASP A 246 6.14 -10.59 14.14
CA ASP A 246 6.43 -10.62 15.59
C ASP A 246 7.64 -9.76 16.01
N ALA A 247 8.43 -9.26 15.06
CA ALA A 247 9.57 -8.38 15.28
C ALA A 247 9.20 -6.88 15.28
N VAL A 248 8.03 -6.49 14.79
CA VAL A 248 7.62 -5.07 14.69
C VAL A 248 7.16 -4.55 16.06
N GLY A 249 7.59 -3.33 16.42
CA GLY A 249 7.05 -2.59 17.59
C GLY A 249 7.73 -2.85 18.95
N LYS A 250 8.70 -3.76 19.05
CA LYS A 250 9.37 -4.10 20.33
C LYS A 250 10.84 -3.71 20.33
N SER A 251 11.15 -2.41 20.35
CA SER A 251 12.49 -1.97 20.76
C SER A 251 12.60 -2.04 22.29
N ALA A 252 13.69 -2.61 22.81
CA ALA A 252 13.87 -2.87 24.25
C ALA A 252 14.00 -1.60 25.12
N LYS A 253 13.94 -0.40 24.55
CA LYS A 253 13.97 0.88 25.26
C LYS A 253 12.92 1.83 24.69
N ARG A 254 11.79 1.95 25.36
CA ARG A 254 10.83 3.05 25.14
C ARG A 254 11.55 4.33 25.59
N LYS A 255 11.94 5.19 24.64
CA LYS A 255 12.52 6.50 24.98
C LYS A 255 11.39 7.39 25.48
N ASP A 256 11.50 7.86 26.72
CA ASP A 256 10.60 8.86 27.27
C ASP A 256 10.55 10.09 26.36
N SER A 257 9.35 10.60 26.14
CA SER A 257 9.14 11.73 25.26
C SER A 257 9.00 13.01 26.04
N ALA A 258 9.82 14.01 25.70
CA ALA A 258 9.63 15.36 26.19
C ALA A 258 8.23 15.89 25.81
N PRO A 259 7.62 16.75 26.64
CA PRO A 259 6.35 17.37 26.33
C PRO A 259 6.41 18.15 25.00
N GLY A 260 5.39 17.99 24.16
CA GLY A 260 5.27 18.69 22.89
C GLY A 260 5.07 20.19 23.08
N ARG A 261 5.84 20.99 22.34
CA ARG A 261 5.73 22.46 22.34
C ARG A 261 4.63 22.91 21.36
N PRO A 262 3.75 23.85 21.74
CA PRO A 262 2.85 24.50 20.79
C PRO A 262 3.62 25.28 19.71
N PRO A 263 3.12 25.36 18.46
CA PRO A 263 3.66 26.27 17.47
C PRO A 263 3.37 27.71 17.89
N THR A 264 4.29 28.63 17.57
CA THR A 264 3.97 30.08 17.57
C THR A 264 3.05 30.41 16.39
N ASP A 265 2.46 31.60 16.38
CA ASP A 265 1.56 32.01 15.28
C ASP A 265 2.30 32.08 13.93
N ALA A 266 3.55 32.55 13.94
CA ALA A 266 4.39 32.55 12.75
C ALA A 266 4.73 31.12 12.26
N GLU A 267 5.02 30.20 13.17
CA GLU A 267 5.25 28.79 12.82
C GLU A 267 3.97 28.15 12.26
N TYR A 268 2.82 28.41 12.88
CA TYR A 268 1.53 27.89 12.42
C TYR A 268 1.16 28.43 11.03
N ALA A 269 1.39 29.72 10.76
CA ALA A 269 1.21 30.28 9.43
C ALA A 269 2.11 29.58 8.38
N GLY A 270 3.35 29.23 8.75
CA GLY A 270 4.23 28.42 7.90
C GLY A 270 3.68 27.03 7.62
N ILE A 271 3.08 26.37 8.62
CA ILE A 271 2.43 25.06 8.46
C ILE A 271 1.21 25.15 7.53
N GLU A 272 0.39 26.20 7.65
CA GLU A 272 -0.74 26.45 6.74
C GLU A 272 -0.28 26.55 5.27
N VAL A 273 0.82 27.26 5.02
CA VAL A 273 1.40 27.37 3.67
C VAL A 273 1.92 26.01 3.19
N GLN A 274 2.69 25.31 4.02
CA GLN A 274 3.22 23.97 3.72
C GLN A 274 2.10 22.98 3.37
N ASN A 275 0.96 23.07 4.06
CA ASN A 275 -0.13 22.12 3.93
C ASN A 275 -1.22 22.54 2.92
N ARG A 276 -1.09 23.71 2.27
CA ARG A 276 -2.06 24.22 1.29
C ARG A 276 -2.34 23.23 0.15
N GLY A 277 -1.34 22.45 -0.25
CA GLY A 277 -1.47 21.43 -1.29
C GLY A 277 -2.02 20.06 -0.82
N GLN A 278 -2.29 19.88 0.48
CA GLN A 278 -2.83 18.62 0.99
C GLN A 278 -4.33 18.51 0.73
N LYS A 279 -4.84 17.30 0.44
CA LYS A 279 -6.24 17.07 0.03
C LYS A 279 -7.30 17.62 0.99
N HIS A 280 -7.12 17.42 2.31
CA HIS A 280 -8.15 17.72 3.31
C HIS A 280 -7.86 18.93 4.18
N TRP A 281 -6.59 19.36 4.26
CA TRP A 281 -6.20 20.51 5.07
C TRP A 281 -6.93 21.82 4.71
N PRO A 282 -7.03 22.22 3.42
CA PRO A 282 -7.73 23.46 3.04
C PRO A 282 -9.26 23.31 3.02
N LYS A 283 -9.79 22.08 3.18
CA LYS A 283 -11.24 21.82 3.20
C LYS A 283 -11.87 22.12 4.56
N VAL A 284 -11.08 22.36 5.61
CA VAL A 284 -11.58 22.57 6.97
C VAL A 284 -11.13 23.91 7.54
N GLY A 285 -12.02 24.54 8.31
CA GLY A 285 -11.77 25.79 9.02
C GLY A 285 -10.91 25.63 10.27
N GLU A 286 -10.61 26.76 10.93
CA GLU A 286 -9.84 26.80 12.18
C GLU A 286 -10.58 26.20 13.39
N ASP A 287 -11.91 26.13 13.31
CA ASP A 287 -12.81 25.52 14.29
C ASP A 287 -12.86 23.98 14.19
N TRP A 288 -12.22 23.39 13.18
CA TRP A 288 -12.19 21.95 13.01
C TRP A 288 -11.55 21.24 14.21
N THR A 289 -12.21 20.16 14.62
CA THR A 289 -11.70 19.20 15.60
C THR A 289 -11.66 17.81 15.00
N CYS A 290 -10.66 17.03 15.41
CA CYS A 290 -10.50 15.65 14.97
C CYS A 290 -11.73 14.81 15.36
N GLY A 291 -12.36 14.15 14.40
CA GLY A 291 -13.54 13.30 14.65
C GLY A 291 -13.29 12.18 15.67
N CYS A 292 -12.05 11.72 15.79
CA CYS A 292 -11.60 10.69 16.74
C CYS A 292 -11.15 11.27 18.09
N CYS A 293 -9.99 11.96 18.15
CA CYS A 293 -9.41 12.42 19.42
C CYS A 293 -9.84 13.82 19.88
N LYS A 294 -10.70 14.51 19.12
CA LYS A 294 -11.22 15.87 19.40
C LYS A 294 -10.18 16.99 19.48
N ARG A 295 -8.89 16.73 19.20
CA ARG A 295 -7.88 17.79 19.09
C ARG A 295 -8.20 18.76 17.95
N THR A 296 -7.95 20.05 18.19
CA THR A 296 -8.12 21.11 17.18
C THR A 296 -7.05 21.05 16.09
N LYS A 297 -7.30 21.75 14.97
CA LYS A 297 -6.35 21.90 13.86
C LYS A 297 -4.95 22.37 14.30
N ARG A 298 -4.87 23.28 15.27
CA ARG A 298 -3.58 23.75 15.84
C ARG A 298 -2.95 22.73 16.79
N GLN A 299 -3.75 22.02 17.57
CA GLN A 299 -3.27 21.04 18.55
C GLN A 299 -2.65 19.78 17.91
N ILE A 300 -2.95 19.50 16.64
CA ILE A 300 -2.36 18.35 15.93
C ILE A 300 -0.98 18.66 15.33
N CYS A 301 -0.56 19.94 15.31
CA CYS A 301 0.76 20.33 14.84
C CYS A 301 1.82 19.92 15.85
N ARG A 302 2.79 19.10 15.40
CA ARG A 302 3.92 18.66 16.22
C ARG A 302 5.21 18.54 15.42
N LYS A 303 6.36 18.68 16.07
CA LYS A 303 7.65 18.43 15.43
C LYS A 303 7.93 16.94 15.29
N SER A 304 8.46 16.54 14.14
CA SER A 304 9.03 15.22 13.91
C SER A 304 10.27 15.04 14.78
N ARG A 305 10.40 13.91 15.47
CA ARG A 305 11.62 13.62 16.25
C ARG A 305 12.85 13.38 15.37
N ASN A 306 12.64 12.90 14.15
CA ASN A 306 13.74 12.50 13.27
C ASN A 306 14.28 13.70 12.48
N SER A 307 13.39 14.57 11.97
CA SER A 307 13.80 15.72 11.15
C SER A 307 13.76 17.05 11.89
N GLY A 308 13.08 17.15 13.04
CA GLY A 308 12.83 18.41 13.74
C GLY A 308 11.80 19.32 13.06
N GLU A 309 11.31 18.94 11.89
CA GLU A 309 10.35 19.71 11.10
C GLU A 309 8.93 19.60 11.64
N TRP A 310 8.10 20.61 11.37
CA TRP A 310 6.68 20.58 11.70
C TRP A 310 5.93 19.57 10.84
N THR A 311 5.07 18.80 11.49
CA THR A 311 4.21 17.79 10.86
C THR A 311 2.79 17.99 11.35
N ALA A 312 1.86 18.05 10.39
CA ALA A 312 0.43 18.03 10.62
C ALA A 312 -0.25 17.59 9.33
N LYS A 313 -1.18 16.65 9.43
CA LYS A 313 -2.02 16.20 8.30
C LYS A 313 -3.42 15.87 8.80
N ILE A 314 -4.39 16.07 7.92
CA ILE A 314 -5.78 15.64 8.12
C ILE A 314 -6.07 14.55 7.11
N HIS A 315 -6.60 13.43 7.61
CA HIS A 315 -6.92 12.23 6.85
C HIS A 315 -8.41 11.94 6.96
N VAL A 316 -8.92 11.13 6.04
CA VAL A 316 -10.26 10.56 6.15
C VAL A 316 -10.15 9.12 6.67
N LEU A 317 -10.96 8.80 7.68
CA LEU A 317 -11.35 7.44 8.05
C LEU A 317 -12.83 7.28 7.80
N TYR A 318 -13.32 6.05 7.84
CA TYR A 318 -14.70 5.73 7.56
C TYR A 318 -15.34 5.11 8.79
N ASP A 319 -16.50 5.63 9.15
CA ASP A 319 -17.44 4.92 10.01
C ASP A 319 -18.42 4.15 9.12
N TRP A 320 -18.71 2.90 9.47
CA TRP A 320 -19.49 2.00 8.63
C TRP A 320 -20.89 1.81 9.24
N ILE A 321 -21.91 2.00 8.42
CA ILE A 321 -23.31 1.90 8.85
C ILE A 321 -23.87 0.57 8.35
N VAL A 322 -24.37 -0.23 9.28
CA VAL A 322 -25.06 -1.50 8.99
C VAL A 322 -26.33 -1.22 8.18
N GLU A 323 -26.59 -2.04 7.19
CA GLU A 323 -27.80 -1.99 6.39
C GLU A 323 -28.99 -2.49 7.20
N GLU A 324 -30.05 -1.67 7.25
CA GLU A 324 -31.30 -1.98 7.95
C GLU A 324 -32.50 -1.99 6.98
N ASP A 325 -32.35 -1.50 5.74
CA ASP A 325 -33.43 -1.50 4.76
C ASP A 325 -33.75 -2.92 4.29
N PRO A 326 -34.96 -3.45 4.53
CA PRO A 326 -35.33 -4.81 4.13
C PRO A 326 -35.20 -5.05 2.62
N THR A 327 -35.42 -4.02 1.79
CA THR A 327 -35.31 -4.13 0.33
C THR A 327 -33.86 -4.32 -0.10
N ALA A 328 -32.95 -3.48 0.43
CA ALA A 328 -31.52 -3.63 0.19
C ALA A 328 -30.97 -4.96 0.73
N LEU A 329 -31.42 -5.41 1.91
CA LEU A 329 -31.04 -6.69 2.48
C LEU A 329 -31.50 -7.87 1.60
N TYR A 330 -32.74 -7.82 1.09
CA TYR A 330 -33.27 -8.83 0.16
C TYR A 330 -32.40 -8.94 -1.10
N TRP A 331 -32.17 -7.81 -1.79
CA TRP A 331 -31.41 -7.82 -3.05
C TRP A 331 -29.94 -8.19 -2.89
N ARG A 332 -29.36 -7.92 -1.71
CA ARG A 332 -28.01 -8.35 -1.38
C ARG A 332 -27.93 -9.78 -0.90
N GLY A 333 -29.07 -10.48 -0.79
CA GLY A 333 -29.13 -11.87 -0.36
C GLY A 333 -28.80 -12.04 1.13
N ALA A 334 -29.07 -11.03 1.97
CA ALA A 334 -28.72 -11.03 3.39
C ALA A 334 -29.24 -12.26 4.15
N GLU A 335 -30.40 -12.82 3.76
CA GLU A 335 -30.95 -14.04 4.36
C GLU A 335 -30.08 -15.29 4.11
N THR A 336 -29.26 -15.27 3.05
CA THR A 336 -28.29 -16.33 2.71
C THR A 336 -26.88 -16.01 3.19
N ILE A 337 -26.62 -14.75 3.55
CA ILE A 337 -25.34 -14.25 4.01
C ILE A 337 -25.32 -14.27 5.54
N ALA A 338 -24.61 -15.22 6.12
CA ALA A 338 -24.50 -15.38 7.58
C ALA A 338 -23.55 -14.34 8.25
N HIS A 339 -23.48 -13.11 7.71
CA HIS A 339 -22.65 -12.04 8.24
C HIS A 339 -23.29 -10.65 8.04
N MET A 340 -22.85 -9.68 8.85
CA MET A 340 -23.31 -8.29 8.83
C MET A 340 -23.23 -7.66 7.43
N VAL A 341 -24.25 -6.91 7.01
CA VAL A 341 -24.25 -6.19 5.73
C VAL A 341 -24.02 -4.71 5.99
N ILE A 342 -23.01 -4.09 5.37
CA ILE A 342 -22.79 -2.63 5.45
C ILE A 342 -23.52 -1.95 4.30
N GLY A 343 -24.44 -1.02 4.59
CA GLY A 343 -25.23 -0.29 3.60
C GLY A 343 -24.63 1.07 3.22
N ASN A 344 -23.90 1.69 4.14
CA ASN A 344 -23.38 3.04 3.95
C ASN A 344 -22.09 3.30 4.76
N HIS A 345 -21.45 4.44 4.48
CA HIS A 345 -20.31 4.92 5.27
C HIS A 345 -20.37 6.43 5.47
N ILE A 346 -19.76 6.89 6.56
CA ILE A 346 -19.56 8.30 6.86
C ILE A 346 -18.07 8.61 6.79
N PRO A 347 -17.62 9.51 5.90
CA PRO A 347 -16.25 9.99 5.92
C PRO A 347 -16.04 10.89 7.15
N VAL A 348 -15.07 10.52 7.99
CA VAL A 348 -14.71 11.28 9.19
C VAL A 348 -13.28 11.78 9.08
N LEU A 349 -13.13 13.10 9.17
CA LEU A 349 -11.83 13.74 9.15
C LEU A 349 -11.12 13.55 10.50
N VAL A 350 -9.94 12.96 10.46
CA VAL A 350 -9.11 12.66 11.63
C VAL A 350 -7.71 13.23 11.49
N CYS A 351 -7.05 13.44 12.62
CA CYS A 351 -5.66 13.88 12.64
C CYS A 351 -4.70 12.76 12.23
N GLN A 352 -3.50 13.15 11.80
CA GLN A 352 -2.40 12.26 11.45
C GLN A 352 -2.11 11.20 12.52
N ASP A 353 -2.20 11.55 13.80
CA ASP A 353 -1.86 10.61 14.87
C ASP A 353 -2.97 9.57 15.10
N CYS A 354 -4.25 9.92 14.96
CA CYS A 354 -5.32 8.92 14.99
C CYS A 354 -5.19 7.97 13.78
N ARG A 355 -4.89 8.52 12.60
CA ARG A 355 -4.60 7.71 11.41
C ARG A 355 -3.38 6.80 11.62
N HIS A 356 -2.39 7.25 12.39
CA HIS A 356 -1.19 6.50 12.71
C HIS A 356 -1.48 5.28 13.58
N VAL A 357 -2.40 5.35 14.54
CA VAL A 357 -2.81 4.17 15.33
C VAL A 357 -3.31 3.06 14.41
N GLN A 358 -4.27 3.36 13.53
CA GLN A 358 -4.78 2.39 12.55
C GLN A 358 -3.66 1.89 11.61
N ALA A 359 -2.80 2.79 11.10
CA ALA A 359 -1.69 2.40 10.23
C ALA A 359 -0.70 1.45 10.92
N GLU A 360 -0.38 1.71 12.18
CA GLU A 360 0.53 0.88 12.96
C GLU A 360 -0.11 -0.47 13.31
N VAL A 361 -1.41 -0.53 13.59
CA VAL A 361 -2.12 -1.82 13.79
C VAL A 361 -2.13 -2.66 12.52
N CYS A 362 -2.42 -2.07 11.35
CA CYS A 362 -2.28 -2.77 10.06
C CYS A 362 -0.85 -3.26 9.85
N LYS A 363 0.13 -2.42 10.23
CA LYS A 363 1.54 -2.76 10.11
C LYS A 363 1.94 -3.89 11.07
N LEU A 364 1.42 -3.94 12.29
CA LEU A 364 1.74 -4.96 13.28
C LEU A 364 1.06 -6.30 12.99
N THR A 365 -0.18 -6.27 12.49
CA THR A 365 -1.02 -7.47 12.31
C THR A 365 -1.03 -8.01 10.89
N GLY A 366 -0.79 -7.16 9.89
CA GLY A 366 -1.05 -7.46 8.49
C GLY A 366 -2.52 -7.39 8.10
N LEU A 367 -3.43 -7.04 9.01
CA LEU A 367 -4.86 -6.90 8.75
C LEU A 367 -5.20 -5.63 7.96
N SER A 368 -6.36 -5.65 7.30
CA SER A 368 -6.90 -4.51 6.55
C SER A 368 -7.04 -3.25 7.42
N SER A 369 -6.98 -2.07 6.79
CA SER A 369 -7.27 -0.79 7.44
C SER A 369 -8.69 -0.65 7.95
N TRP A 370 -9.61 -1.50 7.51
CA TRP A 370 -10.99 -1.52 8.01
C TRP A 370 -11.17 -2.33 9.29
N SER A 371 -10.09 -2.93 9.81
CA SER A 371 -10.15 -3.73 11.05
C SER A 371 -10.39 -2.91 12.31
N LEU A 372 -10.27 -1.58 12.27
CA LEU A 372 -10.61 -0.69 13.38
C LEU A 372 -11.58 0.38 12.92
N THR A 373 -12.69 0.49 13.64
CA THR A 373 -13.60 1.64 13.57
C THR A 373 -12.96 2.88 14.20
N ILE A 374 -13.66 4.00 14.12
CA ILE A 374 -13.24 5.24 14.76
C ILE A 374 -13.35 5.10 16.28
N GLN A 375 -14.39 4.44 16.77
CA GLN A 375 -14.61 4.13 18.17
C GLN A 375 -13.49 3.22 18.69
N ASP A 376 -13.12 2.18 17.93
CA ASP A 376 -12.01 1.29 18.31
C ASP A 376 -10.68 2.04 18.37
N THR A 377 -10.43 2.90 17.38
CA THR A 377 -9.22 3.73 17.33
C THR A 377 -9.19 4.69 18.52
N ASN A 378 -10.32 5.28 18.90
CA ASN A 378 -10.42 6.16 20.06
C ASN A 378 -10.17 5.37 21.36
N ALA A 379 -10.80 4.21 21.53
CA ALA A 379 -10.66 3.36 22.71
C ALA A 379 -9.22 2.84 22.89
N ALA A 380 -8.51 2.60 21.78
CA ALA A 380 -7.10 2.21 21.81
C ALA A 380 -6.16 3.35 22.25
N ILE A 381 -6.57 4.62 22.23
CA ILE A 381 -5.71 5.73 22.62
C ILE A 381 -5.75 5.89 24.14
N SER A 382 -4.65 5.55 24.81
CA SER A 382 -4.50 5.67 26.26
C SER A 382 -4.31 7.12 26.71
N SER A 383 -3.74 7.97 25.87
CA SER A 383 -3.54 9.40 26.19
C SER A 383 -3.60 10.31 24.97
N VAL A 384 -4.36 11.40 25.11
CA VAL A 384 -4.49 12.47 24.12
C VAL A 384 -3.82 13.74 24.68
N ALA A 385 -2.63 14.06 24.16
CA ALA A 385 -1.94 15.30 24.48
C ALA A 385 -1.82 16.21 23.23
N PRO A 386 -1.93 17.54 23.39
CA PRO A 386 -1.69 18.47 22.30
C PRO A 386 -0.22 18.44 21.88
N HIS A 387 0.04 18.65 20.59
CA HIS A 387 1.38 18.74 20.00
C HIS A 387 2.27 17.50 20.19
N GLN A 388 1.64 16.36 20.44
CA GLN A 388 2.32 15.08 20.70
C GLN A 388 1.64 13.95 19.93
N MET A 389 2.38 12.88 19.68
CA MET A 389 1.81 11.65 19.15
C MET A 389 0.98 10.97 20.24
N HIS A 390 -0.10 10.28 19.86
CA HIS A 390 -0.90 9.51 20.82
C HIS A 390 -0.07 8.41 21.47
N GLU A 391 -0.30 8.20 22.76
CA GLU A 391 0.02 6.93 23.39
C GLU A 391 -1.17 6.00 23.17
N ALA A 392 -0.91 4.84 22.56
CA ALA A 392 -1.94 3.86 22.26
C ALA A 392 -1.60 2.50 22.88
N ASP A 393 -2.63 1.82 23.35
CA ASP A 393 -2.59 0.41 23.71
C ASP A 393 -2.71 -0.42 22.44
N TYR A 394 -1.56 -0.74 21.85
CA TYR A 394 -1.50 -1.55 20.65
C TYR A 394 -1.84 -3.02 20.89
N GLU A 395 -1.80 -3.54 22.12
CA GLU A 395 -2.25 -4.92 22.36
C GLU A 395 -3.77 -4.98 22.29
N LEU A 396 -4.46 -4.05 22.98
CA LEU A 396 -5.92 -3.88 22.86
C LEU A 396 -6.34 -3.67 21.40
N ALA A 397 -5.69 -2.74 20.69
CA ALA A 397 -6.04 -2.44 19.31
C ALA A 397 -5.86 -3.65 18.37
N LYS A 398 -4.85 -4.49 18.60
CA LYS A 398 -4.64 -5.72 17.81
C LYS A 398 -5.73 -6.76 18.10
N GLU A 399 -6.10 -6.93 19.35
CA GLU A 399 -7.17 -7.84 19.75
C GLU A 399 -8.51 -7.41 19.15
N THR A 400 -8.87 -6.13 19.29
CA THR A 400 -10.07 -5.56 18.66
C THR A 400 -10.05 -5.74 17.14
N ALA A 401 -8.92 -5.46 16.49
CA ALA A 401 -8.77 -5.67 15.05
C ALA A 401 -8.95 -7.14 14.63
N ALA A 402 -8.47 -8.09 15.46
CA ALA A 402 -8.64 -9.52 15.21
C ALA A 402 -10.08 -9.99 15.43
N ASN A 403 -10.84 -9.33 16.29
CA ASN A 403 -12.25 -9.61 16.56
C ASN A 403 -13.18 -9.00 15.50
N ASN A 404 -12.77 -7.92 14.83
CA ASN A 404 -13.51 -7.25 13.77
C ASN A 404 -13.44 -7.94 12.39
N ARG A 405 -13.25 -9.27 12.33
CA ARG A 405 -13.16 -10.01 11.06
C ARG A 405 -14.45 -9.92 10.25
N GLU A 406 -15.60 -10.02 10.92
CA GLU A 406 -16.91 -9.90 10.28
C GLU A 406 -17.12 -8.50 9.70
N LEU A 407 -16.71 -7.45 10.41
CA LEU A 407 -16.71 -6.09 9.89
C LEU A 407 -15.85 -5.95 8.64
N VAL A 408 -14.64 -6.48 8.64
CA VAL A 408 -13.75 -6.41 7.46
C VAL A 408 -14.38 -7.11 6.26
N ALA A 409 -14.98 -8.30 6.46
CA ALA A 409 -15.69 -9.01 5.40
C ALA A 409 -16.88 -8.20 4.85
N ALA A 410 -17.68 -7.61 5.75
CA ALA A 410 -18.83 -6.79 5.40
C ALA A 410 -18.45 -5.52 4.62
N VAL A 411 -17.32 -4.89 4.97
CA VAL A 411 -16.77 -3.72 4.25
C VAL A 411 -16.23 -4.12 2.87
N GLU A 412 -15.58 -5.28 2.75
CA GLU A 412 -15.14 -5.81 1.46
C GLU A 412 -16.32 -6.03 0.51
N GLU A 413 -17.38 -6.67 1.02
CA GLU A 413 -18.64 -6.90 0.28
C GLU A 413 -19.31 -5.57 -0.11
N TYR A 414 -19.38 -4.60 0.81
CA TYR A 414 -19.90 -3.26 0.50
C TYR A 414 -19.17 -2.62 -0.69
N HIS A 415 -17.84 -2.68 -0.71
CA HIS A 415 -17.07 -2.14 -1.82
C HIS A 415 -17.21 -2.95 -3.11
N GLU A 416 -17.53 -4.25 -3.01
CA GLU A 416 -17.86 -5.08 -4.16
C GLU A 416 -19.19 -4.67 -4.78
N HIS A 417 -20.22 -4.53 -3.95
CA HIS A 417 -21.53 -3.98 -4.33
C HIS A 417 -21.39 -2.58 -4.96
N GLU A 418 -20.61 -1.69 -4.35
CA GLU A 418 -20.33 -0.35 -4.90
C GLU A 418 -19.75 -0.43 -6.33
N ARG A 419 -18.79 -1.36 -6.55
CA ARG A 419 -18.18 -1.56 -7.88
C ARG A 419 -19.17 -2.13 -8.87
N GLU A 420 -19.97 -3.13 -8.48
CA GLU A 420 -20.97 -3.73 -9.35
C GLU A 420 -22.02 -2.72 -9.79
N ALA A 421 -22.64 -2.02 -8.84
CA ALA A 421 -23.66 -1.02 -9.10
C ALA A 421 -23.16 0.03 -10.11
N ARG A 422 -21.95 0.55 -9.88
CA ARG A 422 -21.33 1.55 -10.76
C ARG A 422 -20.94 0.99 -12.12
N ALA A 423 -20.46 -0.24 -12.19
CA ALA A 423 -20.18 -0.91 -13.47
C ALA A 423 -21.46 -1.06 -14.31
N ARG A 424 -22.58 -1.40 -13.67
CA ARG A 424 -23.89 -1.51 -14.32
C ARG A 424 -24.40 -0.16 -14.81
N LEU A 425 -24.31 0.90 -14.01
CA LEU A 425 -24.65 2.26 -14.45
C LEU A 425 -23.75 2.74 -15.61
N GLY A 426 -22.44 2.46 -15.53
CA GLY A 426 -21.50 2.76 -16.61
C GLY A 426 -21.82 2.04 -17.92
N ARG A 427 -22.18 0.75 -17.83
CA ARG A 427 -22.63 -0.05 -18.97
C ARG A 427 -23.93 0.48 -19.56
N ALA A 428 -24.90 0.84 -18.72
CA ALA A 428 -26.16 1.44 -19.18
C ALA A 428 -25.88 2.74 -19.97
N LYS A 429 -25.13 3.67 -19.38
CA LYS A 429 -24.71 4.94 -20.04
C LYS A 429 -23.92 4.70 -21.34
N TRP A 430 -23.17 3.60 -21.44
CA TRP A 430 -22.43 3.24 -22.65
C TRP A 430 -23.34 2.69 -23.75
N LEU A 431 -24.24 1.75 -23.42
CA LEU A 431 -25.20 1.16 -24.35
C LEU A 431 -26.14 2.21 -24.94
N THR A 432 -26.67 3.13 -24.11
CA THR A 432 -27.50 4.26 -24.56
C THR A 432 -26.78 5.08 -25.64
N ARG A 433 -25.48 5.34 -25.45
CA ARG A 433 -24.67 6.10 -26.43
C ARG A 433 -24.35 5.30 -27.68
N LEU A 434 -24.05 4.02 -27.54
CA LEU A 434 -23.68 3.15 -28.65
C LEU A 434 -24.86 2.86 -29.58
N HIS A 435 -26.00 2.49 -29.00
CA HIS A 435 -27.18 2.06 -29.75
C HIS A 435 -28.17 3.20 -30.02
N ARG A 436 -27.92 4.40 -29.48
CA ARG A 436 -28.79 5.59 -29.62
C ARG A 436 -30.25 5.32 -29.22
N CYS A 437 -30.45 4.43 -28.26
CA CYS A 437 -31.74 4.13 -27.66
C CYS A 437 -31.95 4.93 -26.37
N SER A 438 -33.17 4.92 -25.86
CA SER A 438 -33.50 5.50 -24.55
C SER A 438 -32.81 4.75 -23.41
N PHE A 439 -32.70 5.41 -22.25
CA PHE A 439 -32.16 4.77 -21.05
C PHE A 439 -33.05 3.63 -20.56
N ASP A 440 -34.37 3.75 -20.75
CA ASP A 440 -35.36 2.74 -20.34
C ASP A 440 -35.22 1.46 -21.17
N GLU A 441 -35.07 1.56 -22.51
CA GLU A 441 -34.82 0.39 -23.38
C GLU A 441 -33.54 -0.37 -23.02
N VAL A 442 -32.51 0.35 -22.55
CA VAL A 442 -31.28 -0.27 -22.04
C VAL A 442 -31.50 -0.95 -20.70
N CYS A 443 -32.33 -0.37 -19.83
CA CYS A 443 -32.67 -0.97 -18.54
C CYS A 443 -33.44 -2.28 -18.74
N ASP A 444 -34.39 -2.34 -19.67
CA ASP A 444 -35.11 -3.57 -20.02
C ASP A 444 -34.17 -4.67 -20.51
N THR A 445 -33.21 -4.31 -21.37
CA THR A 445 -32.19 -5.24 -21.87
C THR A 445 -31.33 -5.78 -20.72
N LEU A 446 -30.87 -4.90 -19.81
CA LEU A 446 -30.06 -5.31 -18.68
C LEU A 446 -30.84 -6.12 -17.63
N ALA A 447 -32.13 -5.84 -17.47
CA ALA A 447 -33.04 -6.60 -16.61
C ALA A 447 -33.24 -8.02 -17.17
N TYR A 448 -33.46 -8.14 -18.47
CA TYR A 448 -33.52 -9.44 -19.16
C TYR A 448 -32.22 -10.23 -19.01
N GLU A 449 -31.06 -9.60 -19.24
CA GLU A 449 -29.74 -10.23 -19.05
C GLU A 449 -29.49 -10.70 -17.61
N TYR A 450 -30.15 -10.10 -16.62
CA TYR A 450 -30.07 -10.53 -15.22
C TYR A 450 -31.04 -11.69 -14.94
N ALA A 451 -32.28 -11.58 -15.43
CA ALA A 451 -33.38 -12.50 -15.14
C ALA A 451 -33.24 -13.85 -15.84
N GLU A 452 -32.96 -13.85 -17.15
CA GLU A 452 -32.91 -15.07 -17.98
C GLU A 452 -31.92 -16.12 -17.44
N PRO A 453 -30.65 -15.78 -17.11
CA PRO A 453 -29.71 -16.77 -16.59
C PRO A 453 -30.05 -17.30 -15.20
N ARG A 454 -30.90 -16.59 -14.44
CA ARG A 454 -31.28 -16.92 -13.06
C ARG A 454 -32.64 -17.63 -12.98
N GLY A 455 -33.38 -17.70 -14.08
CA GLY A 455 -34.71 -18.30 -14.12
C GLY A 455 -35.73 -17.56 -13.26
N ILE A 456 -35.55 -16.25 -13.07
CA ILE A 456 -36.48 -15.39 -12.34
C ILE A 456 -37.37 -14.60 -13.30
N ASP A 457 -38.46 -14.04 -12.79
CA ASP A 457 -39.39 -13.26 -13.58
C ASP A 457 -38.75 -11.94 -14.07
N LEU A 458 -39.19 -11.46 -15.25
CA LEU A 458 -38.66 -10.23 -15.83
C LEU A 458 -38.98 -9.00 -14.97
N ASP A 459 -40.14 -8.96 -14.32
CA ASP A 459 -40.52 -7.86 -13.42
C ASP A 459 -39.60 -7.82 -12.19
N GLU A 460 -39.19 -9.00 -11.69
CA GLU A 460 -38.21 -9.11 -10.62
C GLU A 460 -36.81 -8.65 -11.08
N GLY A 461 -36.42 -9.00 -12.30
CA GLY A 461 -35.20 -8.50 -12.94
C GLY A 461 -35.21 -6.97 -13.12
N GLN A 462 -36.35 -6.40 -13.51
CA GLN A 462 -36.52 -4.95 -13.63
C GLN A 462 -36.41 -4.27 -12.27
N ALA A 463 -37.08 -4.80 -11.24
CA ALA A 463 -37.02 -4.27 -9.88
C ALA A 463 -35.57 -4.26 -9.33
N TYR A 464 -34.82 -5.36 -9.53
CA TYR A 464 -33.42 -5.45 -9.16
C TYR A 464 -32.57 -4.39 -9.87
N LEU A 465 -32.72 -4.26 -11.20
CA LEU A 465 -31.95 -3.29 -11.98
C LEU A 465 -32.27 -1.85 -11.58
N THR A 466 -33.54 -1.52 -11.35
CA THR A 466 -33.94 -0.19 -10.85
C THR A 466 -33.28 0.11 -9.51
N TRP A 467 -33.33 -0.83 -8.56
CA TRP A 467 -32.66 -0.68 -7.26
C TRP A 467 -31.14 -0.51 -7.42
N LEU A 468 -30.49 -1.36 -8.21
CA LEU A 468 -29.03 -1.34 -8.39
C LEU A 468 -28.54 -0.06 -9.07
N LEU A 469 -29.31 0.50 -10.01
CA LEU A 469 -29.00 1.78 -10.64
C LEU A 469 -29.21 2.96 -9.68
N ALA A 470 -30.24 2.91 -8.81
CA ALA A 470 -30.43 3.90 -7.76
C ALA A 470 -29.26 3.89 -6.76
N GLU A 471 -28.80 2.69 -6.39
CA GLU A 471 -27.59 2.49 -5.57
C GLU A 471 -26.34 3.06 -6.23
N ALA A 472 -26.15 2.80 -7.53
CA ALA A 472 -25.03 3.34 -8.28
C ALA A 472 -25.00 4.88 -8.26
N GLN A 473 -26.15 5.52 -8.40
CA GLN A 473 -26.29 6.98 -8.31
C GLN A 473 -26.03 7.49 -6.88
N ARG A 474 -26.47 6.76 -5.85
CA ARG A 474 -26.15 7.06 -4.46
C ARG A 474 -24.64 7.06 -4.24
N PHE A 475 -23.92 6.06 -4.76
CA PHE A 475 -22.46 6.00 -4.67
C PHE A 475 -21.75 7.11 -5.47
N GLU A 476 -22.26 7.49 -6.65
CA GLU A 476 -21.74 8.65 -7.39
C GLU A 476 -21.88 9.94 -6.57
N ARG A 477 -23.01 10.14 -5.88
CA ARG A 477 -23.23 11.30 -4.99
C ARG A 477 -22.30 11.28 -3.78
N LEU A 478 -22.14 10.13 -3.12
CA LEU A 478 -21.27 10.00 -1.95
C LEU A 478 -19.82 10.36 -2.29
N ARG A 479 -19.28 9.85 -3.41
CA ARG A 479 -17.90 10.18 -3.83
C ARG A 479 -17.69 11.64 -4.17
N ALA A 480 -18.73 12.35 -4.62
CA ALA A 480 -18.62 13.78 -4.88
C ALA A 480 -18.42 14.60 -3.58
N LEU A 481 -18.81 14.04 -2.43
CA LEU A 481 -18.67 14.66 -1.10
C LEU A 481 -17.30 14.38 -0.44
N GLU A 482 -16.54 13.39 -0.92
CA GLU A 482 -15.22 12.97 -0.39
C GLU A 482 -14.02 13.73 -0.99
#